data_AF-A0A939HXZ1-F1
#
_entry.id   AF-A0A939HXZ1-F1
#
_cell.length_a   1.000
_cell.length_b   1.000
_cell.length_c   1.000
_cell.angle_alpha   90.00
_cell.angle_beta   90.00
_cell.angle_gamma   90.00
#
_symmetry.space_group_name_H-M   'P 1'
#
loop_
_entity.id
_entity.type
_entity.pdbx_description
1 polymer ?
#
loop_
_entity_poly.entity_id
_entity_poly.type
_entity_poly.pdbx_seq_one_letter_code
_entity_poly.pdbx_strand_id
1 'polypeptide(L)'
;MKLDRLRQLSEKSQWSAYPKVELLVLSACRTALGDEQAELGFAGLALQAGVKTAIGSLWYVSDRGSLALMSEFYHQLRTAPLKTEALRQAQLAMLKVKEQVLIKDGQLQLPDRVIPIPEEIASTGLTTLSHPYFWSAFTVIGNWN
;
A
#
# COMPACT_ATOMS: atom_id res chain seq x y z
N MET A 1 13.44 19.90 -9.81
CA MET A 1 14.56 19.19 -10.47
C MET A 1 14.02 18.62 -11.78
N LYS A 2 14.56 18.98 -12.95
CA LYS A 2 14.02 18.54 -14.26
C LYS A 2 14.28 17.04 -14.48
N LEU A 3 13.24 16.30 -14.83
CA LEU A 3 13.19 14.84 -14.93
C LEU A 3 14.18 14.25 -15.94
N ASP A 4 14.45 14.98 -17.02
CA ASP A 4 15.47 14.60 -18.02
C ASP A 4 16.86 14.42 -17.41
N ARG A 5 17.16 15.21 -16.38
CA ARG A 5 18.45 15.15 -15.67
C ARG A 5 18.58 13.88 -14.83
N LEU A 6 17.48 13.36 -14.27
CA LEU A 6 17.48 12.08 -13.54
C LEU A 6 17.73 10.89 -14.47
N ARG A 7 17.06 10.89 -15.63
CA ARG A 7 17.22 9.82 -16.62
C ARG A 7 18.64 9.76 -17.17
N GLN A 8 19.21 10.93 -17.49
CA GLN A 8 20.57 11.05 -18.00
C GLN A 8 21.64 10.61 -16.98
N LEU A 9 21.39 10.81 -15.68
CA LEU A 9 22.24 10.32 -14.60
C LEU A 9 22.09 8.81 -14.37
N SER A 10 20.88 8.26 -14.52
CA SER A 10 20.60 6.82 -14.42
C SER A 10 21.28 6.03 -15.56
N GLU A 11 21.20 6.53 -16.79
CA GLU A 11 21.82 5.92 -17.97
C GLU A 11 23.36 5.92 -17.86
N LYS A 12 23.95 7.03 -17.41
CA LYS A 12 25.42 7.13 -17.19
C LYS A 12 25.95 6.22 -16.08
N SER A 13 25.11 5.80 -15.14
CA SER A 13 25.53 5.03 -13.95
C SER A 13 25.21 3.53 -14.04
N GLN A 14 24.71 3.04 -15.18
CA GLN A 14 24.25 1.65 -15.36
C GLN A 14 23.22 1.21 -14.31
N TRP A 15 22.50 2.15 -13.70
CA TRP A 15 21.48 1.86 -12.70
C TRP A 15 20.30 1.04 -13.26
N SER A 16 20.04 1.15 -14.57
CA SER A 16 18.86 0.55 -15.22
C SER A 16 19.01 -0.90 -15.67
N ALA A 17 20.14 -1.57 -15.43
CA ALA A 17 20.37 -2.94 -15.91
C ALA A 17 19.51 -4.00 -15.18
N TYR A 18 18.99 -3.68 -13.99
CA TYR A 18 18.06 -4.50 -13.24
C TYR A 18 17.07 -3.57 -12.52
N PRO A 19 15.75 -3.84 -12.54
CA PRO A 19 14.84 -3.16 -11.64
C PRO A 19 15.26 -3.52 -10.21
N LYS A 20 15.90 -2.59 -9.51
CA LYS A 20 16.42 -2.83 -8.15
C LYS A 20 15.29 -3.05 -7.13
N VAL A 21 14.04 -2.74 -7.51
CA VAL A 21 12.86 -2.81 -6.65
C VAL A 21 11.70 -3.46 -7.41
N GLU A 22 11.31 -4.64 -6.97
CA GLU A 22 10.18 -5.41 -7.51
C GLU A 22 8.82 -4.84 -7.06
N LEU A 23 8.75 -4.29 -5.84
CA LEU A 23 7.54 -3.71 -5.26
C LEU A 23 7.90 -2.51 -4.39
N LEU A 24 7.26 -1.37 -4.64
CA LEU A 24 7.28 -0.20 -3.76
C LEU A 24 5.89 0.03 -3.18
N VAL A 25 5.77 0.12 -1.85
CA VAL A 25 4.49 0.43 -1.19
C VAL A 25 4.55 1.84 -0.61
N LEU A 26 3.65 2.70 -1.08
CA LEU A 26 3.52 4.09 -0.65
C LEU A 26 2.28 4.23 0.22
N SER A 27 2.40 3.93 1.51
CA SER A 27 1.28 3.84 2.46
C SER A 27 0.71 5.19 2.95
N ALA A 28 1.27 6.32 2.48
CA ALA A 28 0.78 7.66 2.82
C ALA A 28 -0.46 8.05 1.99
N CYS A 29 -1.07 9.18 2.32
CA CYS A 29 -2.24 9.71 1.64
C CYS A 29 -1.94 10.20 0.21
N ARG A 30 -2.83 9.91 -0.75
CA ARG A 30 -2.80 10.40 -2.14
C ARG A 30 -1.49 10.10 -2.89
N THR A 31 -0.84 8.98 -2.62
CA THR A 31 0.44 8.62 -3.24
C THR A 31 0.31 8.08 -4.67
N ALA A 32 -0.87 7.63 -5.07
CA ALA A 32 -1.19 7.24 -6.44
C ALA A 32 -1.81 8.37 -7.27
N LEU A 33 -2.21 9.48 -6.64
CA LEU A 33 -2.84 10.61 -7.33
C LEU A 33 -1.79 11.64 -7.73
N GLY A 34 -1.85 12.11 -8.97
CA GLY A 34 -0.97 13.17 -9.46
C GLY A 34 -1.51 14.57 -9.15
N ASP A 35 -0.61 15.55 -9.18
CA ASP A 35 -0.94 16.98 -9.10
C ASP A 35 -0.09 17.78 -10.10
N GLU A 36 -0.22 19.11 -10.09
CA GLU A 36 0.54 19.99 -10.98
C GLU A 36 2.08 19.87 -10.84
N GLN A 37 2.56 19.36 -9.71
CA GLN A 37 4.00 19.17 -9.43
C GLN A 37 4.46 17.74 -9.75
N ALA A 38 3.56 16.77 -9.71
CA ALA A 38 3.80 15.36 -10.02
C ALA A 38 2.61 14.76 -10.78
N GLU A 39 2.52 15.01 -12.09
CA GLU A 39 1.37 14.62 -12.92
C GLU A 39 1.00 13.13 -12.85
N LEU A 40 1.98 12.26 -12.60
CA LEU A 40 1.81 10.81 -12.49
C LEU A 40 1.65 10.31 -11.05
N GLY A 41 1.67 11.21 -10.06
CA GLY A 41 1.76 10.87 -8.64
C GLY A 41 3.09 10.21 -8.28
N PHE A 42 3.31 9.97 -6.98
CA PHE A 42 4.53 9.29 -6.52
C PHE A 42 4.65 7.86 -7.06
N ALA A 43 3.53 7.15 -7.19
CA ALA A 43 3.52 5.81 -7.76
C ALA A 43 3.95 5.79 -9.23
N GLY A 44 3.52 6.77 -10.04
CA GLY A 44 3.97 6.88 -11.43
C GLY A 44 5.43 7.31 -11.56
N LEU A 45 5.91 8.21 -10.69
CA LEU A 45 7.33 8.55 -10.60
C LEU A 45 8.20 7.34 -10.25
N ALA A 46 7.71 6.46 -9.37
CA ALA A 46 8.40 5.22 -9.01
C ALA A 46 8.56 4.29 -10.23
N LEU A 47 7.51 4.13 -11.03
CA LEU A 47 7.58 3.35 -12.27
C LEU A 47 8.58 3.94 -13.27
N GLN A 48 8.59 5.26 -13.44
CA GLN A 48 9.59 5.94 -14.29
C GLN A 48 11.02 5.78 -13.78
N ALA A 49 11.21 5.67 -12.45
CA ALA A 49 12.50 5.41 -11.82
C ALA A 49 12.94 3.93 -11.94
N GLY A 50 12.13 3.05 -12.55
CA GLY A 50 12.46 1.65 -12.81
C GLY A 50 11.93 0.66 -11.76
N VAL A 51 11.01 1.06 -10.89
CA VAL A 51 10.25 0.12 -10.05
C VAL A 51 9.30 -0.68 -10.93
N LYS A 52 9.19 -2.00 -10.74
CA LYS A 52 8.26 -2.83 -11.51
C LYS A 52 6.80 -2.61 -11.13
N THR A 53 6.52 -2.61 -9.82
CA THR A 53 5.17 -2.46 -9.28
C THR A 53 5.17 -1.46 -8.13
N ALA A 54 4.22 -0.53 -8.13
CA ALA A 54 3.96 0.38 -7.03
C ALA A 54 2.56 0.14 -6.47
N ILE A 55 2.40 0.28 -5.16
CA ILE A 55 1.09 0.41 -4.50
C ILE A 55 1.00 1.82 -3.95
N GLY A 56 -0.11 2.51 -4.21
CA GLY A 56 -0.37 3.84 -3.68
C GLY A 56 -1.84 4.07 -3.39
N SER A 57 -2.15 5.16 -2.69
CA SER A 57 -3.50 5.52 -2.28
C SER A 57 -4.09 6.65 -3.14
N LEU A 58 -5.39 6.58 -3.41
CA LEU A 58 -6.13 7.57 -4.22
C LEU A 58 -6.69 8.72 -3.38
N TRP A 59 -7.00 8.51 -2.09
CA TRP A 59 -7.51 9.54 -1.19
C TRP A 59 -6.82 9.48 0.18
N TYR A 60 -7.31 10.28 1.13
CA TYR A 60 -6.81 10.26 2.51
C TYR A 60 -7.13 8.93 3.17
N VAL A 61 -6.10 8.26 3.66
CA VAL A 61 -6.22 6.96 4.32
C VAL A 61 -6.13 7.13 5.83
N SER A 62 -6.89 6.32 6.56
CA SER A 62 -6.78 6.24 8.03
C SER A 62 -5.54 5.42 8.40
N ASP A 63 -4.79 5.83 9.42
CA ASP A 63 -3.66 5.05 9.94
C ASP A 63 -4.07 3.63 10.33
N ARG A 64 -5.26 3.47 10.93
CA ARG A 64 -5.80 2.17 11.34
C ARG A 64 -6.20 1.29 10.18
N GLY A 65 -6.92 1.86 9.22
CA GLY A 65 -7.31 1.16 7.99
C GLY A 65 -6.08 0.72 7.20
N SER A 66 -5.09 1.61 7.11
CA SER A 66 -3.80 1.34 6.46
C SER A 66 -3.02 0.26 7.17
N LEU A 67 -2.92 0.30 8.51
CA LEU A 67 -2.28 -0.74 9.30
C LEU A 67 -2.95 -2.09 9.06
N ALA A 68 -4.27 -2.17 9.22
CA ALA A 68 -5.03 -3.41 9.03
C ALA A 68 -4.87 -3.98 7.62
N LEU A 69 -5.05 -3.15 6.59
CA LEU A 69 -4.91 -3.57 5.20
C LEU A 69 -3.49 -3.99 4.88
N MET A 70 -2.46 -3.24 5.32
CA MET A 70 -1.07 -3.56 5.02
C MET A 70 -0.59 -4.80 5.75
N SER A 71 -0.99 -5.00 7.01
CA SER A 71 -0.74 -6.24 7.74
C SER A 71 -1.31 -7.45 7.00
N GLU A 72 -2.53 -7.33 6.49
CA GLU A 72 -3.16 -8.39 5.70
C GLU A 72 -2.50 -8.57 4.33
N PHE A 73 -2.21 -7.48 3.62
CA PHE A 73 -1.54 -7.50 2.33
C PHE A 73 -0.20 -8.22 2.40
N TYR A 74 0.66 -7.87 3.36
CA TYR A 74 1.97 -8.51 3.50
C TYR A 74 1.87 -9.97 3.94
N HIS A 75 0.79 -10.37 4.61
CA HIS A 75 0.53 -11.77 4.86
C HIS A 75 0.18 -12.52 3.57
N GLN A 76 -0.80 -12.02 2.82
CA GLN A 76 -1.24 -12.63 1.56
C GLN A 76 -0.10 -12.65 0.53
N LEU A 77 0.77 -11.64 0.54
CA LEU A 77 1.93 -11.54 -0.36
C LEU A 77 2.92 -12.70 -0.21
N ARG A 78 2.96 -13.39 0.94
CA ARG A 78 3.89 -14.51 1.16
C ARG A 78 3.56 -15.73 0.30
N THR A 79 2.30 -15.90 -0.08
CA THR A 79 1.80 -17.10 -0.77
C THR A 79 1.10 -16.78 -2.08
N ALA A 80 0.61 -15.55 -2.25
CA ALA A 80 -0.07 -15.13 -3.48
C ALA A 80 0.91 -15.11 -4.67
N PRO A 81 0.53 -15.67 -5.82
CA PRO A 81 1.37 -15.68 -7.01
C PRO A 81 1.54 -14.28 -7.61
N LEU A 82 0.56 -13.39 -7.41
CA LEU A 82 0.54 -12.04 -7.97
C LEU A 82 0.34 -11.00 -6.86
N LYS A 83 1.00 -9.85 -7.00
CA LYS A 83 0.89 -8.73 -6.03
C LYS A 83 -0.52 -8.13 -6.00
N THR A 84 -1.18 -8.11 -7.16
CA THR A 84 -2.59 -7.70 -7.32
C THR A 84 -3.52 -8.66 -6.59
N GLU A 85 -3.24 -9.97 -6.65
CA GLU A 85 -4.03 -10.97 -5.94
C GLU A 85 -3.86 -10.84 -4.42
N ALA A 86 -2.64 -10.60 -3.94
CA ALA A 86 -2.40 -10.32 -2.52
C ALA A 86 -3.21 -9.12 -2.02
N LEU A 87 -3.21 -8.01 -2.77
CA LEU A 87 -3.99 -6.81 -2.40
C LEU A 87 -5.50 -7.09 -2.45
N ARG A 88 -5.98 -7.79 -3.47
CA ARG A 88 -7.39 -8.15 -3.60
C ARG A 88 -7.85 -9.02 -2.43
N GLN A 89 -7.06 -10.02 -2.04
CA GLN A 89 -7.39 -10.87 -0.89
C GLN A 89 -7.42 -10.08 0.41
N ALA A 90 -6.49 -9.13 0.59
CA ALA A 90 -6.51 -8.24 1.74
C ALA A 90 -7.77 -7.35 1.78
N GLN A 91 -8.15 -6.76 0.64
CA GLN A 91 -9.38 -5.97 0.53
C GLN A 91 -10.64 -6.83 0.78
N LEU A 92 -10.66 -8.08 0.31
CA LEU A 92 -11.75 -9.01 0.60
C LEU A 92 -11.82 -9.40 2.08
N ALA A 93 -10.68 -9.58 2.74
CA ALA A 93 -10.62 -9.83 4.17
C ALA A 93 -11.20 -8.62 4.94
N MET A 94 -10.87 -7.39 4.55
CA MET A 94 -11.47 -6.18 5.13
C MET A 94 -13.00 -6.13 4.89
N LEU A 95 -13.47 -6.52 3.70
CA LEU A 95 -14.89 -6.47 3.32
C LEU A 95 -15.74 -7.52 4.04
N LYS A 96 -15.30 -8.79 4.06
CA LYS A 96 -16.08 -9.93 4.58
C LYS A 96 -16.24 -9.89 6.09
N VAL A 97 -15.41 -9.10 6.76
CA VAL A 97 -15.20 -9.19 8.19
C VAL A 97 -15.79 -7.93 8.85
N LYS A 98 -17.12 -7.84 8.83
CA LYS A 98 -17.86 -6.79 9.57
C LYS A 98 -17.61 -6.81 11.09
N GLU A 99 -17.09 -7.93 11.63
CA GLU A 99 -17.00 -8.19 13.07
C GLU A 99 -15.63 -8.68 13.59
N GLN A 100 -14.61 -8.87 12.76
CA GLN A 100 -13.30 -9.45 13.19
C GLN A 100 -12.06 -8.63 12.78
N VAL A 101 -12.19 -7.58 11.94
CA VAL A 101 -11.12 -6.61 11.71
C VAL A 101 -11.42 -5.39 12.55
N LEU A 102 -10.96 -5.49 13.80
CA LEU A 102 -11.26 -4.57 14.87
C LEU A 102 -9.96 -4.23 15.58
N ILE A 103 -9.88 -2.99 16.05
CA ILE A 103 -8.91 -2.62 17.07
C ILE A 103 -9.63 -2.76 18.40
N LYS A 104 -9.13 -3.65 19.26
CA LYS A 104 -9.66 -3.91 20.59
C LYS A 104 -8.50 -4.17 21.55
N ASP A 105 -8.52 -3.52 22.71
CA ASP A 105 -7.53 -3.71 23.78
C ASP A 105 -6.06 -3.55 23.31
N GLY A 106 -5.80 -2.58 22.42
CA GLY A 106 -4.47 -2.35 21.84
C GLY A 106 -4.01 -3.41 20.83
N GLN A 107 -4.91 -4.27 20.37
CA GLN A 107 -4.63 -5.33 19.43
C GLN A 107 -5.47 -5.19 18.16
N LEU A 108 -4.82 -5.43 17.02
CA LEU A 108 -5.49 -5.59 15.74
C LEU A 108 -5.91 -7.05 15.62
N GLN A 109 -7.22 -7.28 15.58
CA GLN A 109 -7.80 -8.57 15.26
C GLN A 109 -7.86 -8.69 13.73
N LEU A 110 -7.36 -9.80 13.20
CA LEU A 110 -7.51 -10.21 11.80
C LEU A 110 -8.12 -11.62 11.80
N PRO A 111 -8.66 -12.10 10.67
CA PRO A 111 -9.40 -13.38 10.63
C PRO A 111 -8.63 -14.59 11.18
N ASP A 112 -7.30 -14.57 11.08
CA ASP A 112 -6.43 -15.69 11.41
C ASP A 112 -5.34 -15.35 12.45
N ARG A 113 -5.27 -14.09 12.93
CA ARG A 113 -4.18 -13.63 13.81
C ARG A 113 -4.54 -12.39 14.62
N VAL A 114 -3.70 -12.14 15.61
CA VAL A 114 -3.75 -10.94 16.46
C VAL A 114 -2.39 -10.25 16.42
N ILE A 115 -2.39 -8.94 16.18
CA ILE A 115 -1.16 -8.13 16.09
C ILE A 115 -1.19 -7.07 17.20
N PRO A 116 -0.18 -6.99 18.08
CA PRO A 116 -0.08 -5.90 19.05
C PRO A 116 0.18 -4.57 18.32
N ILE A 117 -0.53 -3.52 18.73
CA ILE A 117 -0.42 -2.19 18.13
C ILE A 117 0.23 -1.22 19.14
N PRO A 118 1.09 -0.28 18.68
CA PRO A 118 1.54 0.82 19.51
C PRO A 118 0.40 1.63 20.16
N GLU A 119 0.62 2.14 21.37
CA GLU A 119 -0.39 2.87 22.14
C GLU A 119 -0.91 4.11 21.40
N GLU A 120 -0.10 4.75 20.54
CA GLU A 120 -0.52 5.93 19.79
C GLU A 120 -1.67 5.66 18.82
N ILE A 121 -1.78 4.42 18.34
CA ILE A 121 -2.80 4.00 17.37
C ILE A 121 -3.94 3.26 18.10
N ALA A 122 -3.68 2.73 19.29
CA ALA A 122 -4.67 2.10 20.16
C ALA A 122 -5.57 3.17 20.81
N SER A 123 -6.81 3.35 20.34
CA SER A 123 -7.81 4.09 21.13
C SER A 123 -8.55 3.13 22.03
N THR A 124 -9.03 3.68 23.13
CA THR A 124 -10.18 3.16 23.86
C THR A 124 -11.42 3.15 22.96
N GLY A 125 -11.78 2.01 22.38
CA GLY A 125 -13.04 1.81 21.66
C GLY A 125 -12.97 0.86 20.46
N LEU A 126 -14.10 0.20 20.17
CA LEU A 126 -14.27 -0.67 19.01
C LEU A 126 -14.35 0.16 17.72
N THR A 127 -13.45 -0.07 16.75
CA THR A 127 -13.53 0.56 15.42
C THR A 127 -13.72 -0.51 14.35
N THR A 128 -14.85 -0.48 13.64
CA THR A 128 -15.12 -1.37 12.51
C THR A 128 -14.46 -0.83 11.23
N LEU A 129 -13.55 -1.61 10.65
CA LEU A 129 -12.78 -1.20 9.46
C LEU A 129 -13.34 -1.76 8.13
N SER A 130 -14.55 -2.32 8.13
CA SER A 130 -15.15 -2.95 6.95
C SER A 130 -15.58 -1.95 5.86
N HIS A 131 -15.78 -0.68 6.21
CA HIS A 131 -16.23 0.33 5.26
C HIS A 131 -15.15 0.58 4.17
N PRO A 132 -15.50 0.57 2.86
CA PRO A 132 -14.53 0.69 1.77
C PRO A 132 -13.56 1.87 1.87
N TYR A 133 -14.02 2.99 2.43
CA TYR A 133 -13.19 4.17 2.74
C TYR A 133 -11.81 3.82 3.34
N PHE A 134 -11.75 2.79 4.19
CA PHE A 134 -10.52 2.41 4.90
C PHE A 134 -9.52 1.59 4.08
N TRP A 135 -9.95 0.93 2.99
CA TRP A 135 -9.10 -0.04 2.29
C TRP A 135 -9.13 0.06 0.76
N SER A 136 -10.20 0.60 0.17
CA SER A 136 -10.33 0.68 -1.30
C SER A 136 -9.51 1.82 -1.91
N ALA A 137 -8.87 2.65 -1.07
CA ALA A 137 -7.99 3.72 -1.53
C ALA A 137 -6.75 3.19 -2.24
N PHE A 138 -6.28 2.00 -1.83
CA PHE A 138 -5.02 1.44 -2.30
C PHE A 138 -5.22 0.70 -3.63
N THR A 139 -4.34 1.00 -4.58
CA THR A 139 -4.32 0.39 -5.91
C THR A 139 -2.90 -0.03 -6.27
N VAL A 140 -2.79 -1.06 -7.10
CA VAL A 140 -1.53 -1.47 -7.74
C VAL A 140 -1.37 -0.70 -9.03
N ILE A 141 -0.15 -0.30 -9.36
CA ILE A 141 0.23 0.38 -10.60
C ILE A 141 1.54 -0.25 -11.10
N GLY A 142 1.65 -0.58 -12.38
CA GLY A 142 2.89 -1.09 -12.99
C GLY A 142 2.73 -2.48 -13.58
N ASN A 143 3.82 -3.22 -13.72
CA ASN A 143 3.76 -4.60 -14.21
C ASN A 143 3.25 -5.53 -13.10
N TRP A 144 2.32 -6.40 -13.45
CA TRP A 144 1.60 -7.30 -12.53
C TRP A 144 2.09 -8.76 -12.62
N ASN A 145 2.98 -9.04 -13.59
CA ASN A 145 3.57 -10.35 -13.89
C ASN A 145 5.03 -10.44 -13.47
#